data_AF-S3JG71-F1
#
_entry.id   AF-S3JG71-F1
#
_cell.length_a   1.000
_cell.length_b   1.000
_cell.length_c   1.000
_cell.angle_alpha   90.00
_cell.angle_beta   90.00
_cell.angle_gamma   90.00
#
_symmetry.space_group_name_H-M   'P 1'
#
loop_
_entity.id
_entity.type
_entity.pdbx_description
1 polymer ?
#
loop_
_entity_poly.entity_id
_entity_poly.type
_entity_poly.pdbx_seq_one_letter_code
_entity_poly.pdbx_strand_id
1 'polypeptide(L)'
;MDIIKPYSFIPKTVIEAQADNILKKVKANRRRPLKNCDIAEAVADYFDLAIEWTDIKPDQEGEIAAMIIPTEKKIILNEDVKFLRDSQNSSLAKEGFKNSSLAHEIGHFVLHINQTAVSNFLDRINQGDSLETIQPFLCRTVDSSQRIEWQAQYFASCLLMAMSELEKAIKGRDLTKWGHLYAIADELGVTITNLRSRLESLHWIKVDKKVIYPGSNFPKK
;
A
#
# COMPACT_ATOMS: atom_id res chain seq x y z
N MET A 1 22.76 -10.42 -9.83
CA MET A 1 21.68 -10.54 -8.83
C MET A 1 20.53 -9.73 -9.37
N ASP A 2 19.35 -10.33 -9.43
CA ASP A 2 18.18 -9.65 -9.97
C ASP A 2 17.66 -8.61 -8.96
N ILE A 3 17.19 -7.49 -9.50
CA ILE A 3 16.66 -6.37 -8.71
C ILE A 3 15.28 -6.69 -8.17
N ILE A 4 14.50 -7.48 -8.91
CA ILE A 4 13.25 -8.03 -8.43
C ILE A 4 13.59 -9.36 -7.75
N LYS A 5 13.20 -9.50 -6.48
CA LYS A 5 13.40 -10.75 -5.77
C LYS A 5 12.58 -11.86 -6.45
N PRO A 6 13.11 -13.10 -6.53
CA PRO A 6 12.28 -14.23 -6.90
C PRO A 6 11.12 -14.35 -5.92
N TYR A 7 9.96 -14.78 -6.42
CA TYR A 7 8.78 -14.94 -5.57
C TYR A 7 9.09 -15.83 -4.35
N SER A 8 8.70 -15.36 -3.18
CA SER A 8 8.74 -16.13 -1.94
C SER A 8 7.50 -15.84 -1.11
N PHE A 9 6.95 -16.86 -0.48
CA PHE A 9 5.83 -16.67 0.41
C PHE A 9 6.30 -16.07 1.74
N ILE A 10 5.92 -14.81 1.96
CA ILE A 10 6.13 -14.06 3.20
C ILE A 10 4.89 -14.26 4.10
N PRO A 11 5.04 -14.81 5.31
CA PRO A 11 3.93 -14.97 6.24
C PRO A 11 3.30 -13.62 6.63
N LYS A 12 1.98 -13.62 6.88
CA LYS A 12 1.23 -12.41 7.32
C LYS A 12 1.88 -11.71 8.51
N THR A 13 2.29 -12.47 9.52
CA THR A 13 2.91 -11.95 10.74
C THR A 13 4.23 -11.22 10.44
N VAL A 14 4.98 -11.66 9.44
CA VAL A 14 6.23 -11.01 9.00
C VAL A 14 5.91 -9.71 8.27
N ILE A 15 4.94 -9.72 7.36
CA ILE A 15 4.50 -8.52 6.62
C ILE A 15 3.98 -7.45 7.60
N GLU A 16 3.13 -7.84 8.56
CA GLU A 16 2.57 -6.96 9.57
C GLU A 16 3.67 -6.37 10.48
N ALA A 17 4.59 -7.20 10.98
CA ALA A 17 5.71 -6.73 11.78
C ALA A 17 6.61 -5.75 11.02
N GLN A 18 6.80 -5.96 9.71
CA GLN A 18 7.59 -5.08 8.86
C GLN A 18 6.90 -3.71 8.66
N ALA A 19 5.60 -3.72 8.34
CA ALA A 19 4.80 -2.50 8.22
C ALA A 19 4.78 -1.70 9.54
N ASP A 20 4.56 -2.38 10.67
CA ASP A 20 4.54 -1.76 12.00
C ASP A 20 5.90 -1.16 12.38
N ASN A 21 7.00 -1.85 12.08
CA ASN A 21 8.35 -1.36 12.36
C ASN A 21 8.65 -0.08 11.55
N ILE A 22 8.31 -0.08 10.26
CA ILE A 22 8.43 1.10 9.40
C ILE A 22 7.61 2.26 9.97
N LEU A 23 6.33 2.04 10.27
CA LEU A 23 5.45 3.08 10.80
C LEU A 23 5.97 3.64 12.13
N LYS A 24 6.49 2.79 13.02
CA LYS A 24 7.11 3.22 14.28
C LYS A 24 8.32 4.12 14.05
N LYS A 25 9.21 3.75 13.12
CA LYS A 25 10.38 4.57 12.77
C LYS A 25 9.98 5.91 12.16
N VAL A 26 9.01 5.91 11.24
CA VAL A 26 8.47 7.14 10.65
C VAL A 26 7.89 8.06 11.74
N LYS A 27 7.06 7.52 12.64
CA LYS A 27 6.47 8.31 13.73
C LYS A 27 7.53 8.83 14.72
N ALA A 28 8.56 8.05 15.03
CA ALA A 28 9.63 8.44 15.95
C ALA A 28 10.50 9.59 15.41
N ASN A 29 10.64 9.70 14.09
CA ASN A 29 11.44 10.75 13.44
C ASN A 29 10.67 12.07 13.23
N ARG A 30 9.42 12.18 13.71
CA ARG A 30 8.57 13.34 13.50
C ARG A 30 8.30 14.09 14.81
N ARG A 31 8.36 15.43 14.74
CA ARG A 31 8.02 16.32 15.86
C ARG A 31 6.51 16.47 16.07
N ARG A 32 5.72 16.28 15.01
CA ARG A 32 4.25 16.41 15.03
C ARG A 32 3.60 15.05 14.80
N PRO A 33 2.44 14.79 15.41
CA PRO A 33 1.65 13.60 15.10
C PRO A 33 1.38 13.49 13.61
N LEU A 34 1.56 12.27 13.07
CA LEU A 34 1.27 11.96 11.68
C LEU A 34 -0.23 11.75 11.51
N LYS A 35 -0.83 12.43 10.53
CA LYS A 35 -2.23 12.18 10.15
C LYS A 35 -2.30 10.90 9.33
N ASN A 36 -3.42 10.19 9.41
CA ASN A 36 -3.58 8.91 8.72
C ASN A 36 -3.52 9.02 7.18
N CYS A 37 -4.07 10.12 6.62
CA CYS A 37 -4.00 10.42 5.19
C CYS A 37 -2.58 10.65 4.67
N ASP A 38 -1.63 11.00 5.55
CA ASP A 38 -0.25 11.33 5.18
C ASP A 38 0.69 10.13 5.43
N ILE A 39 0.18 8.97 5.86
CA ILE A 39 1.03 7.82 6.23
C ILE A 39 1.86 7.33 5.06
N ALA A 40 1.25 7.08 3.88
CA ALA A 40 1.99 6.54 2.74
C ALA A 40 3.07 7.52 2.27
N GLU A 41 2.75 8.81 2.16
CA GLU A 41 3.71 9.85 1.78
C GLU A 41 4.86 9.95 2.79
N ALA A 42 4.57 9.97 4.10
CA ALA A 42 5.61 10.03 5.12
C ALA A 42 6.51 8.79 5.14
N VAL A 43 5.99 7.63 4.71
CA VAL A 43 6.78 6.41 4.55
C VAL A 43 7.62 6.48 3.27
N ALA A 44 7.08 7.03 2.18
CA ALA A 44 7.85 7.30 0.97
C ALA A 44 9.03 8.24 1.26
N ASP A 45 8.78 9.35 1.96
CA ASP A 45 9.82 10.29 2.42
C ASP A 45 10.91 9.58 3.25
N TYR A 46 10.50 8.68 4.14
CA TYR A 46 11.44 7.91 4.98
C TYR A 46 12.37 7.01 4.16
N PHE A 47 11.88 6.49 3.02
CA PHE A 47 12.69 5.72 2.08
C PHE A 47 13.36 6.58 1.01
N ASP A 48 13.21 7.91 1.07
CA ASP A 48 13.71 8.84 0.06
C ASP A 48 13.16 8.49 -1.34
N LEU A 49 11.86 8.14 -1.38
CA LEU A 49 11.14 7.78 -2.60
C LEU A 49 10.51 9.03 -3.23
N ALA A 50 10.91 9.35 -4.45
CA ALA A 50 10.21 10.32 -5.28
C ALA A 50 8.87 9.75 -5.76
N ILE A 51 7.80 10.53 -5.64
CA ILE A 51 6.45 10.14 -6.09
C ILE A 51 6.06 11.03 -7.26
N GLU A 52 5.63 10.42 -8.36
CA GLU A 52 5.10 11.11 -9.53
C GLU A 52 3.72 10.55 -9.88
N TRP A 53 2.79 11.44 -10.23
CA TRP A 53 1.53 11.09 -10.83
C TRP A 53 1.59 11.57 -12.29
N THR A 54 1.44 10.65 -13.24
CA THR A 54 1.42 10.98 -14.67
C THR A 54 0.58 9.95 -15.44
N ASP A 55 0.17 10.29 -16.65
CA ASP A 55 -0.43 9.33 -17.58
C ASP A 55 0.59 8.24 -17.97
N ILE A 56 0.26 6.99 -17.67
CA ILE A 56 1.04 5.81 -18.10
C ILE A 56 0.23 5.06 -19.14
N LYS A 57 0.73 5.08 -20.37
CA LYS A 57 0.06 4.39 -21.48
C LYS A 57 0.15 2.87 -21.31
N PRO A 58 -0.93 2.13 -21.65
CA PRO A 58 -0.86 0.69 -21.71
C PRO A 58 0.16 0.24 -22.77
N ASP A 59 0.74 -0.93 -22.56
CA ASP A 59 1.62 -1.59 -23.53
C ASP A 59 0.95 -2.86 -24.09
N GLN A 60 1.75 -3.72 -24.74
CA GLN A 60 1.26 -4.97 -25.35
C GLN A 60 0.70 -5.97 -24.32
N GLU A 61 1.06 -5.85 -23.04
CA GLU A 61 0.60 -6.72 -21.96
C GLU A 61 -0.57 -6.11 -21.15
N GLY A 62 -0.94 -4.85 -21.43
CA GLY A 62 -2.17 -4.23 -20.94
C GLY A 62 -1.97 -2.94 -20.14
N GLU A 63 -2.97 -2.61 -19.32
CA GLU A 63 -2.97 -1.41 -18.48
C GLU A 63 -1.93 -1.51 -17.35
N ILE A 64 -1.13 -0.45 -17.18
CA ILE A 64 -0.13 -0.30 -16.12
C ILE A 64 -0.70 0.65 -15.07
N ALA A 65 -0.85 0.17 -13.83
CA ALA A 65 -1.36 0.95 -12.72
C ALA A 65 -0.26 1.83 -12.09
N ALA A 66 0.96 1.31 -12.03
CA ALA A 66 2.12 2.02 -11.49
C ALA A 66 3.44 1.43 -12.01
N MET A 67 4.50 2.20 -11.85
CA MET A 67 5.88 1.78 -12.11
C MET A 67 6.76 2.13 -10.92
N ILE A 68 7.68 1.25 -10.56
CA ILE A 68 8.74 1.54 -9.60
C ILE A 68 10.07 1.50 -10.35
N ILE A 69 10.82 2.58 -10.28
CA ILE A 69 12.17 2.72 -10.82
C ILE A 69 13.13 2.65 -9.62
N PRO A 70 13.69 1.46 -9.31
CA PRO A 70 14.39 1.27 -8.04
C PRO A 70 15.70 2.08 -7.94
N THR A 71 16.39 2.27 -9.06
CA THR A 71 17.63 3.03 -9.16
C THR A 71 17.45 4.51 -8.90
N GLU A 72 16.30 5.06 -9.28
CA GLU A 72 15.94 6.45 -9.06
C GLU A 72 15.21 6.65 -7.74
N LYS A 73 14.95 5.56 -6.98
CA LYS A 73 14.04 5.55 -5.84
C LYS A 73 12.72 6.25 -6.18
N LYS A 74 12.11 5.87 -7.30
CA LYS A 74 10.94 6.59 -7.82
C LYS A 74 9.75 5.67 -7.99
N ILE A 75 8.58 6.13 -7.55
CA ILE A 75 7.28 5.50 -7.79
C ILE A 75 6.48 6.43 -8.69
N ILE A 76 6.02 5.89 -9.81
CA ILE A 76 5.17 6.59 -10.77
C ILE A 76 3.80 5.93 -10.74
N LEU A 77 2.78 6.66 -10.31
CA LEU A 77 1.40 6.21 -10.25
C LEU A 77 0.64 6.74 -11.45
N ASN A 78 -0.16 5.89 -12.08
CA ASN A 78 -0.93 6.29 -13.25
C ASN A 78 -2.10 7.22 -12.86
N GLU A 79 -2.19 8.38 -13.51
CA GLU A 79 -3.27 9.35 -13.31
C GLU A 79 -4.58 8.98 -14.01
N ASP A 80 -4.53 8.23 -15.11
CA ASP A 80 -5.72 7.83 -15.89
C ASP A 80 -6.17 6.40 -15.59
N VAL A 81 -5.96 5.96 -14.35
CA VAL A 81 -6.55 4.70 -13.91
C VAL A 81 -8.05 4.94 -13.78
N LYS A 82 -8.86 4.29 -14.64
CA LYS A 82 -10.34 4.34 -14.65
C LYS A 82 -10.97 4.27 -13.24
N PHE A 83 -10.30 3.65 -12.28
CA PHE A 83 -10.68 3.58 -10.87
C PHE A 83 -10.83 4.94 -10.15
N LEU A 84 -10.12 6.00 -10.57
CA LEU A 84 -10.34 7.36 -10.06
C LEU A 84 -11.70 7.94 -10.49
N ARG A 85 -12.27 7.43 -11.60
CA ARG A 85 -13.57 7.85 -12.14
C ARG A 85 -14.75 7.19 -11.42
N ASP A 86 -14.55 5.98 -10.88
CA ASP A 86 -15.59 5.20 -10.18
C ASP A 86 -15.61 5.43 -8.66
N SER A 87 -14.58 6.09 -8.09
CA SER A 87 -14.64 6.54 -6.70
C SER A 87 -15.76 7.57 -6.56
N GLN A 88 -16.76 7.27 -5.74
CA GLN A 88 -17.90 8.18 -5.51
C GLN A 88 -17.40 9.60 -5.22
N ASN A 89 -18.14 10.59 -5.74
CA ASN A 89 -17.80 12.01 -5.92
C ASN A 89 -17.28 12.82 -4.69
N SER A 90 -16.78 12.24 -3.61
CA SER A 90 -16.20 12.95 -2.46
C SER A 90 -14.67 13.05 -2.57
N SER A 91 -14.10 14.17 -2.11
CA SER A 91 -12.64 14.39 -2.06
C SER A 91 -11.93 13.31 -1.23
N LEU A 92 -12.56 12.91 -0.11
CA LEU A 92 -11.98 11.94 0.83
C LEU A 92 -11.82 10.55 0.21
N ALA A 93 -12.76 10.11 -0.63
CA ALA A 93 -12.64 8.82 -1.32
C ALA A 93 -11.46 8.81 -2.30
N LYS A 94 -11.22 9.94 -2.99
CA LYS A 94 -10.07 10.10 -3.89
C LYS A 94 -8.75 10.11 -3.12
N GLU A 95 -8.68 10.82 -2.00
CA GLU A 95 -7.51 10.83 -1.11
C GLU A 95 -7.22 9.43 -0.55
N GLY A 96 -8.25 8.73 -0.06
CA GLY A 96 -8.10 7.37 0.45
C GLY A 96 -7.65 6.36 -0.61
N PHE A 97 -8.07 6.55 -1.87
CA PHE A 97 -7.56 5.78 -3.00
C PHE A 97 -6.07 6.07 -3.23
N LYS A 98 -5.68 7.34 -3.38
CA LYS A 98 -4.28 7.73 -3.59
C LYS A 98 -3.36 7.18 -2.50
N ASN A 99 -3.75 7.36 -1.24
CA ASN A 99 -2.98 6.87 -0.08
C ASN A 99 -2.84 5.35 -0.11
N SER A 100 -3.92 4.64 -0.46
CA SER A 100 -3.90 3.18 -0.59
C SER A 100 -3.03 2.68 -1.74
N SER A 101 -3.12 3.31 -2.92
CA SER A 101 -2.30 2.96 -4.09
C SER A 101 -0.83 3.19 -3.80
N LEU A 102 -0.47 4.34 -3.23
CA LEU A 102 0.92 4.60 -2.85
C LEU A 102 1.43 3.60 -1.81
N ALA A 103 0.64 3.27 -0.78
CA ALA A 103 1.02 2.27 0.21
C ALA A 103 1.20 0.86 -0.40
N HIS A 104 0.43 0.53 -1.44
CA HIS A 104 0.56 -0.70 -2.21
C HIS A 104 1.91 -0.75 -2.94
N GLU A 105 2.27 0.31 -3.67
CA GLU A 105 3.57 0.41 -4.35
C GLU A 105 4.75 0.40 -3.37
N ILE A 106 4.61 1.04 -2.21
CA ILE A 106 5.60 0.94 -1.13
C ILE A 106 5.72 -0.52 -0.66
N GLY A 107 4.61 -1.28 -0.62
CA GLY A 107 4.63 -2.72 -0.36
C GLY A 107 5.50 -3.48 -1.35
N HIS A 108 5.38 -3.20 -2.65
CA HIS A 108 6.28 -3.78 -3.66
C HIS A 108 7.73 -3.38 -3.46
N PHE A 109 8.00 -2.11 -3.21
CA PHE A 109 9.35 -1.62 -2.95
C PHE A 109 10.01 -2.29 -1.74
N VAL A 110 9.26 -2.44 -0.66
CA VAL A 110 9.76 -2.99 0.60
C VAL A 110 9.93 -4.50 0.53
N LEU A 111 8.95 -5.21 -0.04
CA LEU A 111 8.92 -6.67 -0.01
C LEU A 111 9.64 -7.30 -1.20
N HIS A 112 9.46 -6.75 -2.39
CA HIS A 112 9.80 -7.42 -3.66
C HIS A 112 11.02 -6.84 -4.36
N ILE A 113 11.43 -5.59 -4.06
CA ILE A 113 12.69 -5.03 -4.58
C ILE A 113 13.88 -5.45 -3.70
N ASN A 114 14.92 -5.97 -4.34
CA ASN A 114 16.19 -6.36 -3.74
C ASN A 114 17.10 -5.13 -3.58
N GLN A 115 16.97 -4.46 -2.46
CA GLN A 115 17.71 -3.24 -2.14
C GLN A 115 19.25 -3.43 -2.20
N THR A 116 19.75 -4.61 -1.84
CA THR A 116 21.19 -4.93 -1.95
C THR A 116 21.62 -5.02 -3.42
N ALA A 117 20.82 -5.63 -4.29
CA ALA A 117 21.10 -5.69 -5.71
C ALA A 117 21.05 -4.29 -6.36
N VAL A 118 20.09 -3.46 -5.96
CA VAL A 118 20.00 -2.06 -6.42
C VAL A 118 21.27 -1.28 -6.01
N SER A 119 21.69 -1.36 -4.74
CA SER A 119 22.90 -0.68 -4.27
C SER A 119 24.14 -1.12 -5.04
N ASN A 120 24.34 -2.44 -5.18
CA ASN A 120 25.48 -2.99 -5.91
C ASN A 120 25.50 -2.53 -7.38
N PHE A 121 24.33 -2.35 -7.99
CA PHE A 121 24.22 -1.86 -9.36
C PHE A 121 24.58 -0.38 -9.47
N LEU A 122 24.07 0.45 -8.56
CA LEU A 122 24.40 1.88 -8.51
C LEU A 122 25.91 2.11 -8.29
N ASP A 123 26.54 1.29 -7.44
CA ASP A 123 27.98 1.37 -7.20
C ASP A 123 28.80 1.09 -8.47
N ARG A 124 28.35 0.15 -9.31
CA ARG A 124 29.01 -0.16 -10.60
C ARG A 124 28.84 0.95 -11.63
N ILE A 125 27.64 1.55 -11.72
CA ILE A 125 27.42 2.73 -12.57
C ILE A 125 28.39 3.85 -12.18
N ASN A 126 28.53 4.12 -10.88
CA ASN A 126 29.43 5.16 -10.38
C ASN A 126 30.91 4.86 -10.66
N GLN A 127 31.26 3.59 -10.89
CA GLN A 127 32.60 3.16 -11.28
C GLN A 127 32.85 3.21 -12.80
N GLY A 128 31.87 3.65 -13.59
CA GLY A 128 31.98 3.83 -15.04
C GLY A 128 31.71 2.58 -15.86
N ASP A 129 31.10 1.53 -15.27
CA ASP A 129 30.64 0.38 -16.04
C ASP A 129 29.44 0.79 -16.93
N SER A 130 29.58 0.54 -18.24
CA SER A 130 28.47 0.64 -19.19
C SER A 130 27.47 -0.49 -18.93
N LEU A 131 26.48 -0.24 -18.08
CA LEU A 131 25.48 -1.24 -17.71
C LEU A 131 24.17 -1.08 -18.48
N GLU A 132 23.53 -2.21 -18.75
CA GLU A 132 22.18 -2.31 -19.31
C GLU A 132 21.16 -1.56 -18.45
N THR A 133 20.23 -0.86 -19.09
CA THR A 133 19.12 -0.17 -18.43
C THR A 133 18.31 -1.18 -17.61
N ILE A 134 18.18 -0.93 -16.30
CA ILE A 134 17.31 -1.72 -15.45
C ILE A 134 15.87 -1.47 -15.84
N GLN A 135 15.15 -2.56 -16.09
CA GLN A 135 13.72 -2.48 -16.32
C GLN A 135 12.98 -2.09 -15.03
N PRO A 136 12.02 -1.15 -15.11
CA PRO A 136 11.18 -0.81 -13.97
C PRO A 136 10.35 -2.02 -13.52
N PHE A 137 9.97 -2.04 -12.25
CA PHE A 137 8.93 -2.95 -11.77
C PHE A 137 7.57 -2.38 -12.22
N LEU A 138 6.84 -3.13 -13.05
CA LEU A 138 5.54 -2.71 -13.57
C LEU A 138 4.41 -3.36 -12.75
N CYS A 139 3.59 -2.55 -12.09
CA CYS A 139 2.36 -3.02 -11.48
C CYS A 139 1.25 -3.01 -12.53
N ARG A 140 0.74 -4.19 -12.90
CA ARG A 140 -0.30 -4.35 -13.92
C ARG A 140 -1.66 -4.62 -13.30
N THR A 141 -2.71 -4.08 -13.89
CA THR A 141 -4.10 -4.31 -13.42
C THR A 141 -4.52 -5.78 -13.53
N VAL A 142 -3.86 -6.54 -14.40
CA VAL A 142 -4.18 -7.94 -14.73
C VAL A 142 -2.95 -8.82 -14.50
N ASP A 143 -2.27 -8.68 -13.36
CA ASP A 143 -1.07 -9.47 -13.15
C ASP A 143 -1.37 -10.96 -12.84
N SER A 144 -0.58 -11.83 -13.46
CA SER A 144 -0.55 -13.29 -13.25
C SER A 144 0.04 -13.68 -11.88
N SER A 145 0.71 -12.74 -11.23
CA SER A 145 1.36 -12.87 -9.92
C SER A 145 0.43 -12.51 -8.75
N GLN A 146 -0.76 -13.11 -8.71
CA GLN A 146 -1.78 -12.84 -7.67
C GLN A 146 -1.24 -12.87 -6.23
N ARG A 147 -0.14 -13.60 -5.98
CA ARG A 147 0.48 -13.71 -4.66
C ARG A 147 1.37 -12.51 -4.30
N ILE A 148 2.12 -11.95 -5.24
CA ILE A 148 2.95 -10.75 -5.02
C ILE A 148 2.03 -9.56 -4.76
N GLU A 149 1.03 -9.37 -5.64
CA GLU A 149 -0.02 -8.37 -5.51
C GLU A 149 -0.73 -8.47 -4.15
N TRP A 150 -1.07 -9.69 -3.74
CA TRP A 150 -1.68 -9.93 -2.43
C TRP A 150 -0.77 -9.54 -1.27
N GLN A 151 0.54 -9.82 -1.35
CA GLN A 151 1.51 -9.45 -0.31
C GLN A 151 1.66 -7.94 -0.20
N ALA A 152 1.76 -7.23 -1.33
CA ALA A 152 1.81 -5.77 -1.37
C ALA A 152 0.52 -5.14 -0.83
N GLN A 153 -0.65 -5.65 -1.24
CA GLN A 153 -1.93 -5.20 -0.74
C GLN A 153 -2.12 -5.45 0.77
N TYR A 154 -1.66 -6.61 1.26
CA TYR A 154 -1.71 -6.91 2.69
C TYR A 154 -0.76 -6.01 3.48
N PHE A 155 0.44 -5.74 2.94
CA PHE A 155 1.38 -4.77 3.52
C PHE A 155 0.75 -3.37 3.63
N ALA A 156 0.17 -2.86 2.54
CA ALA A 156 -0.51 -1.57 2.53
C ALA A 156 -1.62 -1.49 3.59
N SER A 157 -2.38 -2.57 3.73
CA SER A 157 -3.44 -2.68 4.74
C SER A 157 -2.88 -2.63 6.17
N CYS A 158 -1.77 -3.32 6.45
CA CYS A 158 -1.10 -3.25 7.75
C CYS A 158 -0.49 -1.86 8.02
N LEU A 159 0.08 -1.22 7.00
CA LEU A 159 0.74 0.08 7.12
C LEU A 159 -0.26 1.21 7.43
N LEU A 160 -1.34 1.28 6.64
CA LEU A 160 -2.35 2.34 6.76
C LEU A 160 -3.32 2.09 7.93
N MET A 161 -3.56 0.81 8.25
CA MET A 161 -4.50 0.39 9.29
C MET A 161 -3.80 -0.52 10.29
N ALA A 162 -2.70 -0.01 10.85
CA ALA A 162 -1.99 -0.66 11.95
C ALA A 162 -2.95 -0.90 13.13
N MET A 163 -2.77 -2.01 13.85
CA MET A 163 -3.70 -2.43 14.91
C MET A 163 -4.01 -1.31 15.92
N SER A 164 -2.98 -0.57 16.35
CA SER A 164 -3.15 0.55 17.27
C SER A 164 -3.99 1.71 16.73
N GLU A 165 -4.00 1.96 15.42
CA GLU A 165 -4.83 3.02 14.82
C GLU A 165 -6.25 2.51 14.54
N LEU A 166 -6.39 1.24 14.14
CA LEU A 166 -7.70 0.58 14.04
C LEU A 166 -8.43 0.58 15.38
N GLU A 167 -7.79 0.15 16.46
CA GLU A 167 -8.38 0.09 17.80
C GLU A 167 -8.90 1.46 18.28
N LYS A 168 -8.18 2.54 17.96
CA LYS A 168 -8.63 3.91 18.24
C LYS A 168 -9.84 4.26 17.38
N ALA A 169 -9.76 4.02 16.08
CA ALA A 169 -10.79 4.40 15.12
C ALA A 169 -12.11 3.66 15.36
N ILE A 170 -12.09 2.41 15.84
CA ILE A 170 -13.31 1.64 16.13
C ILE A 170 -13.95 2.01 17.47
N LYS A 171 -13.29 2.78 18.33
CA LYS A 171 -13.76 3.06 19.69
C LYS A 171 -15.12 3.78 19.65
N GLY A 172 -16.11 3.22 20.33
CA GLY A 172 -17.47 3.77 20.36
C GLY A 172 -18.26 3.58 19.06
N ARG A 173 -17.71 2.85 18.08
CA ARG A 173 -18.35 2.57 16.79
C ARG A 173 -18.84 1.14 16.70
N ASP A 174 -19.98 0.98 16.05
CA ASP A 174 -20.57 -0.31 15.72
C ASP A 174 -20.14 -0.77 14.33
N LEU A 175 -19.27 -1.79 14.27
CA LEU A 175 -18.71 -2.32 13.04
C LEU A 175 -19.72 -3.05 12.15
N THR A 176 -20.92 -3.35 12.64
CA THR A 176 -21.97 -3.94 11.80
C THR A 176 -22.80 -2.89 11.06
N LYS A 177 -22.45 -1.61 11.17
CA LYS A 177 -23.14 -0.49 10.50
C LYS A 177 -22.24 0.16 9.44
N TRP A 178 -22.70 0.17 8.19
CA TRP A 178 -21.99 0.80 7.08
C TRP A 178 -21.61 2.26 7.34
N GLY A 179 -22.52 3.07 7.90
CA GLY A 179 -22.23 4.47 8.20
C GLY A 179 -21.02 4.65 9.12
N HIS A 180 -20.82 3.75 10.09
CA HIS A 180 -19.64 3.78 10.93
C HIS A 180 -18.38 3.32 10.19
N LEU A 181 -18.48 2.30 9.32
CA LEU A 181 -17.34 1.86 8.51
C LEU A 181 -16.88 2.95 7.54
N TYR A 182 -17.80 3.68 6.88
CA TYR A 182 -17.44 4.83 6.05
C TYR A 182 -16.71 5.89 6.87
N ALA A 183 -17.25 6.25 8.04
CA ALA A 183 -16.59 7.22 8.89
C ALA A 183 -15.23 6.74 9.44
N ILE A 184 -14.99 5.43 9.56
CA ILE A 184 -13.68 4.87 9.95
C ILE A 184 -12.72 4.95 8.77
N ALA A 185 -13.19 4.62 7.56
CA ALA A 185 -12.40 4.69 6.35
C ALA A 185 -11.92 6.14 6.08
N ASP A 186 -12.82 7.11 6.28
CA ASP A 186 -12.50 8.54 6.20
C ASP A 186 -11.47 8.95 7.26
N GLU A 187 -11.63 8.52 8.52
CA GLU A 187 -10.67 8.81 9.61
C GLU A 187 -9.28 8.23 9.34
N LEU A 188 -9.22 7.03 8.75
CA LEU A 188 -7.97 6.34 8.42
C LEU A 188 -7.39 6.76 7.07
N GLY A 189 -8.11 7.56 6.28
CA GLY A 189 -7.68 7.97 4.94
C GLY A 189 -7.50 6.78 4.00
N VAL A 190 -8.45 5.84 4.00
CA VAL A 190 -8.46 4.63 3.14
C VAL A 190 -9.79 4.47 2.43
N THR A 191 -9.83 3.62 1.41
CA THR A 191 -11.11 3.25 0.77
C THR A 191 -11.94 2.33 1.65
N ILE A 192 -13.27 2.36 1.50
CA ILE A 192 -14.17 1.43 2.20
C ILE A 192 -13.85 -0.04 1.87
N THR A 193 -13.42 -0.32 0.64
CA THR A 193 -13.01 -1.66 0.21
C THR A 193 -11.81 -2.14 1.01
N ASN A 194 -10.78 -1.30 1.17
CA ASN A 194 -9.57 -1.64 1.92
C ASN A 194 -9.87 -1.83 3.40
N LEU A 195 -10.65 -0.94 4.01
CA LEU A 195 -11.08 -1.10 5.40
C LEU A 195 -11.82 -2.43 5.60
N ARG A 196 -12.80 -2.72 4.74
CA ARG A 196 -13.57 -3.96 4.80
C ARG A 196 -12.64 -5.18 4.71
N SER A 197 -11.76 -5.23 3.71
CA SER A 197 -10.80 -6.32 3.54
C SER A 197 -9.91 -6.51 4.78
N ARG A 198 -9.45 -5.41 5.40
CA ARG A 198 -8.65 -5.48 6.64
C ARG A 198 -9.46 -6.04 7.80
N LEU A 199 -10.67 -5.55 8.03
CA LEU A 199 -11.54 -6.03 9.11
C LEU A 199 -11.95 -7.50 8.93
N GLU A 200 -12.22 -7.94 7.69
CA GLU A 200 -12.47 -9.36 7.37
C GLU A 200 -11.21 -10.22 7.60
N SER A 201 -10.02 -9.70 7.25
CA SER A 201 -8.75 -10.41 7.45
C SER A 201 -8.38 -10.61 8.93
N LEU A 202 -8.86 -9.72 9.80
CA LEU A 202 -8.73 -9.80 11.26
C LEU A 202 -9.84 -10.65 11.91
N HIS A 203 -10.79 -11.14 11.11
CA HIS A 203 -12.00 -11.82 11.56
C HIS A 203 -12.86 -10.96 12.50
N TRP A 204 -12.80 -9.64 12.35
CA TRP A 204 -13.62 -8.70 13.13
C TRP A 204 -15.02 -8.61 12.55
N ILE A 205 -15.17 -8.69 11.23
CA ILE A 205 -16.47 -8.73 10.56
C ILE A 205 -16.50 -9.81 9.50
N LYS A 206 -17.70 -10.12 9.03
CA LYS A 206 -17.95 -10.86 7.79
C LYS A 206 -19.01 -10.11 7.00
N VAL A 207 -18.76 -9.84 5.72
CA VAL A 207 -19.77 -9.22 4.85
C VAL A 207 -20.37 -10.29 3.96
N ASP A 208 -21.69 -10.44 4.01
CA ASP A 208 -22.43 -11.23 3.03
C ASP A 208 -23.44 -10.32 2.32
N LYS A 209 -23.30 -10.24 0.99
CA LYS A 209 -23.98 -9.28 0.12
C LYS A 209 -23.75 -7.83 0.55
N LYS A 210 -24.66 -7.29 1.38
CA LYS A 210 -24.63 -5.92 1.92
C LYS A 210 -24.88 -5.89 3.43
N VAL A 211 -24.93 -7.04 4.08
CA VAL A 211 -25.13 -7.15 5.53
C VAL A 211 -23.78 -7.47 6.17
N ILE A 212 -23.46 -6.74 7.24
CA ILE A 212 -22.24 -6.93 8.00
C ILE A 212 -22.60 -7.73 9.25
N TYR A 213 -21.92 -8.85 9.45
CA TYR A 213 -22.06 -9.71 10.61
C TYR A 213 -20.82 -9.60 11.50
N PRO A 214 -20.98 -9.77 12.82
CA PRO A 214 -19.84 -9.93 13.70
C PRO A 214 -18.97 -11.14 13.29
N GLY A 215 -17.65 -10.95 13.24
CA GLY A 215 -16.72 -12.05 12.99
C GLY A 215 -16.37 -12.84 14.25
N SER A 216 -15.59 -13.91 14.11
CA SER A 216 -15.18 -14.77 15.23
C SER A 216 -14.26 -14.07 16.24
N ASN A 217 -13.60 -12.99 15.83
CA ASN A 217 -12.71 -12.17 16.64
C ASN A 217 -13.28 -10.73 16.78
N PHE A 218 -14.60 -10.59 16.90
CA PHE A 218 -15.24 -9.28 17.04
C PHE A 218 -14.68 -8.52 18.26
N PRO A 219 -14.24 -7.25 18.11
CA PRO A 219 -13.73 -6.46 19.22
C PRO A 219 -14.78 -6.32 20.34
N LYS A 220 -14.38 -6.60 21.58
CA LYS A 220 -15.25 -6.37 22.74
C LYS A 220 -15.39 -4.85 22.97
N LYS A 221 -16.60 -4.42 23.31
CA LYS A 221 -16.93 -3.02 23.62
C LYS A 221 -16.19 -2.52 24.85
#